data_AF-A0A165TQ34-F1
#
_entry.id   AF-A0A165TQ34-F1
#
_cell.length_a   1.000
_cell.length_b   1.000
_cell.length_c   1.000
_cell.angle_alpha   90.00
_cell.angle_beta   90.00
_cell.angle_gamma   90.00
#
_symmetry.space_group_name_H-M   'P 1'
#
loop_
_entity.id
_entity.type
_entity.pdbx_description
1 polymer ?
#
loop_
_entity_poly.entity_id
_entity_poly.type
_entity_poly.pdbx_seq_one_letter_code
_entity_poly.pdbx_strand_id
1 'polypeptide(L)'
;MPIKNPTQLVDEFKKSGEFDRLRRELLKQFQKGDGIESFMARVEDIARQRINADQKLQYMPPEAVHRELMQEIDRYPLVERAVADVCMFSDPGFAANIRRSVTKILRQDKGEPLDDEPGSPEGTSTVRLSILLY
;
A
#
# COMPACT_ATOMS: atom_id res chain seq x y z
N MET A 1 8.34 -3.63 25.51
CA MET A 1 9.47 -4.56 25.71
C MET A 1 10.49 -4.18 24.66
N PRO A 2 11.76 -3.95 25.01
CA PRO A 2 12.72 -3.45 24.04
C PRO A 2 12.80 -4.39 22.83
N ILE A 3 12.81 -3.84 21.62
CA ILE A 3 12.96 -4.58 20.38
C ILE A 3 14.41 -5.08 20.32
N LYS A 4 14.59 -6.41 20.41
CA LYS A 4 15.92 -7.06 20.51
C LYS A 4 16.36 -7.72 19.22
N ASN A 5 15.46 -7.95 18.27
CA ASN A 5 15.76 -8.63 17.02
C ASN A 5 14.86 -8.15 15.86
N PRO A 6 15.26 -8.40 14.59
CA PRO A 6 14.50 -7.97 13.43
C PRO A 6 13.06 -8.52 13.38
N THR A 7 12.82 -9.73 13.89
CA THR A 7 11.48 -10.33 13.92
C THR A 7 10.53 -9.52 14.80
N GLN A 8 10.98 -9.11 15.99
CA GLN A 8 10.22 -8.27 16.90
C GLN A 8 9.91 -6.90 16.30
N LEU A 9 10.84 -6.33 15.52
CA LEU A 9 10.61 -5.07 14.81
C LEU A 9 9.49 -5.21 13.77
N VAL A 10 9.47 -6.31 13.02
CA VAL A 10 8.41 -6.59 12.04
C VAL A 10 7.07 -6.81 12.75
N ASP A 11 7.06 -7.48 13.90
CA ASP A 11 5.84 -7.70 14.67
C ASP A 11 5.27 -6.40 15.22
N GLU A 12 6.10 -5.53 15.80
CA GLU A 12 5.68 -4.20 16.25
C GLU A 12 5.25 -3.31 15.06
N PHE A 13 5.93 -3.42 13.92
CA PHE A 13 5.52 -2.76 12.68
C PHE A 13 4.14 -3.20 12.21
N LYS A 14 3.83 -4.51 12.26
CA LYS A 14 2.49 -5.02 11.96
C LYS A 14 1.46 -4.52 12.97
N LYS A 15 1.77 -4.54 14.27
CA LYS A 15 0.87 -4.05 15.33
C LYS A 15 0.58 -2.54 15.25
N SER A 16 1.52 -1.76 14.72
CA SER A 16 1.35 -0.31 14.55
C SER A 16 0.27 0.08 13.52
N GLY A 17 -0.20 -0.86 12.70
CA GLY A 17 -1.16 -0.61 11.62
C GLY A 17 -0.54 -0.01 10.35
N GLU A 18 0.77 0.27 10.35
CA GLU A 18 1.49 0.74 9.17
C GLU A 18 1.48 -0.29 8.04
N PHE A 19 1.48 -1.58 8.36
CA PHE A 19 1.34 -2.64 7.37
C PHE A 19 -0.02 -2.55 6.63
N ASP A 20 -1.13 -2.36 7.36
CA ASP A 20 -2.46 -2.21 6.75
C ASP A 20 -2.59 -0.91 5.97
N ARG A 21 -1.93 0.16 6.44
CA ARG A 21 -1.82 1.42 5.70
C ARG A 21 -1.11 1.22 4.36
N LEU A 22 0.04 0.53 4.34
CA LEU A 22 0.77 0.22 3.11
C LEU A 22 -0.06 -0.64 2.16
N ARG A 23 -0.75 -1.66 2.69
CA ARG A 23 -1.64 -2.51 1.89
C ARG A 23 -2.75 -1.70 1.20
N ARG A 24 -3.40 -0.78 1.93
CA ARG A 24 -4.46 0.09 1.38
C ARG A 24 -3.91 1.05 0.33
N GLU A 25 -2.75 1.64 0.58
CA GLU A 25 -2.12 2.56 -0.38
C GLU A 25 -1.72 1.82 -1.66
N LEU A 26 -1.15 0.62 -1.54
CA LEU A 26 -0.78 -0.21 -2.68
C LEU A 26 -2.01 -0.59 -3.51
N LEU A 27 -3.11 -1.00 -2.86
CA LEU A 27 -4.37 -1.28 -3.55
C LEU A 27 -4.91 -0.05 -4.27
N LYS A 28 -4.88 1.12 -3.63
CA LYS A 28 -5.36 2.38 -4.20
C LYS A 28 -4.54 2.81 -5.40
N GLN A 29 -3.23 2.62 -5.36
CA GLN A 29 -2.35 2.94 -6.49
C GLN A 29 -2.54 1.93 -7.63
N PHE A 30 -2.68 0.64 -7.32
CA PHE A 30 -2.99 -0.38 -8.32
C PHE A 30 -4.31 -0.07 -9.05
N GLN A 31 -5.37 0.30 -8.32
CA GLN A 31 -6.67 0.65 -8.89
C GLN A 31 -6.65 1.92 -9.75
N LYS A 32 -5.71 2.84 -9.50
CA LYS A 32 -5.58 4.11 -10.23
C LYS A 32 -4.56 4.06 -11.37
N GLY A 33 -3.68 3.06 -11.36
CA GLY A 33 -2.63 2.90 -12.35
C GLY A 33 -3.10 2.11 -13.57
N ASP A 34 -2.30 2.14 -14.62
CA ASP A 34 -2.62 1.50 -15.91
C ASP A 34 -2.64 -0.04 -15.83
N GLY A 35 -2.11 -0.62 -14.74
CA GLY A 35 -2.06 -2.07 -14.51
C GLY A 35 -3.44 -2.71 -14.31
N ILE A 36 -4.46 -1.95 -13.88
CA ILE A 36 -5.80 -2.50 -13.65
C ILE A 36 -6.48 -2.93 -14.96
N GLU A 37 -6.27 -2.19 -16.05
CA GLU A 37 -6.87 -2.52 -17.35
C GLU A 37 -6.31 -3.82 -17.91
N SER A 38 -4.98 -3.97 -17.86
CA SER A 38 -4.29 -5.20 -18.25
C SER A 38 -4.71 -6.40 -17.38
N PHE A 39 -4.85 -6.18 -16.07
CA PHE A 39 -5.34 -7.21 -15.15
C PHE A 39 -6.77 -7.65 -15.51
N MET A 40 -7.68 -6.70 -15.73
CA MET A 40 -9.08 -6.99 -16.07
C MET A 40 -9.20 -7.68 -17.43
N ALA A 41 -8.44 -7.24 -18.44
CA ALA A 41 -8.40 -7.88 -19.75
C ALA A 41 -7.98 -9.35 -19.64
N ARG A 42 -6.98 -9.64 -18.80
CA ARG A 42 -6.50 -11.02 -18.59
C ARG A 42 -7.52 -11.90 -17.87
N VAL A 43 -8.22 -11.35 -16.88
CA VAL A 43 -9.33 -12.04 -16.20
C VAL A 43 -10.46 -12.34 -17.20
N GLU A 44 -10.82 -11.37 -18.03
CA GLU A 44 -11.85 -11.53 -19.06
C GLU A 44 -11.46 -12.60 -20.09
N ASP A 45 -10.21 -12.59 -20.56
CA ASP A 45 -9.70 -13.58 -21.51
C ASP A 45 -9.79 -15.00 -20.96
N ILE A 46 -9.40 -15.20 -19.69
CA ILE A 46 -9.49 -16.51 -19.03
C ILE A 46 -10.95 -16.95 -18.93
N ALA A 47 -11.84 -16.06 -18.50
CA ALA A 47 -13.26 -16.37 -18.38
C ALA A 47 -13.88 -16.73 -19.74
N ARG A 48 -13.60 -15.94 -20.78
CA ARG A 48 -14.06 -16.22 -22.16
C ARG A 48 -13.52 -17.55 -22.67
N GLN A 49 -12.24 -17.83 -22.46
CA GLN A 49 -11.64 -19.12 -22.85
C GLN A 49 -12.33 -20.29 -22.14
N ARG A 50 -12.62 -20.16 -20.84
CA ARG A 50 -13.31 -21.21 -20.07
C ARG A 50 -14.74 -21.46 -20.56
N ILE A 51 -15.51 -20.39 -20.83
CA ILE A 51 -16.87 -20.49 -21.37
C ILE A 51 -16.87 -21.12 -22.76
N ASN A 52 -15.93 -20.74 -23.63
CA ASN A 52 -15.83 -21.29 -24.98
C ASN A 52 -15.36 -22.75 -25.00
N ALA A 53 -14.50 -23.13 -24.06
CA ALA A 53 -13.99 -24.49 -23.94
C ALA A 53 -15.01 -25.48 -23.33
N ASP A 54 -15.87 -25.01 -22.42
CA ASP A 54 -16.86 -25.86 -21.74
C ASP A 54 -18.29 -25.39 -21.96
N GLN A 55 -18.92 -25.92 -23.01
CA GLN A 55 -20.32 -25.64 -23.34
C GLN A 55 -21.30 -26.03 -22.23
N LYS A 56 -20.91 -26.90 -21.28
CA LYS A 56 -21.78 -27.28 -20.16
C LYS A 56 -22.09 -26.09 -19.25
N LEU A 57 -21.19 -25.11 -19.19
CA LEU A 57 -21.37 -23.88 -18.41
C LEU A 57 -22.61 -23.09 -18.87
N GLN A 58 -23.01 -23.21 -20.14
CA GLN A 58 -24.19 -22.51 -20.66
C GLN A 58 -25.52 -23.03 -20.08
N TYR A 59 -25.52 -24.26 -19.56
CA TYR A 59 -26.71 -24.92 -19.02
C TYR A 59 -26.72 -24.95 -17.49
N MET A 60 -25.68 -24.40 -16.85
CA MET A 60 -25.57 -24.34 -15.41
C MET A 60 -26.25 -23.09 -14.84
N PRO A 61 -26.71 -23.14 -13.58
CA PRO A 61 -27.20 -21.95 -12.90
C PRO A 61 -26.06 -20.91 -12.74
N PRO A 62 -26.36 -19.60 -12.77
CA PRO A 62 -25.36 -18.53 -12.75
C PRO A 62 -24.35 -18.64 -11.59
N GLU A 63 -24.80 -19.04 -10.41
CA GLU A 63 -23.94 -19.21 -9.23
C GLU A 63 -22.90 -20.33 -9.39
N ALA A 64 -23.26 -21.41 -10.10
CA ALA A 64 -22.34 -22.50 -10.38
C ALA A 64 -21.32 -22.09 -11.43
N VAL A 65 -21.75 -21.36 -12.48
CA VAL A 65 -20.86 -20.79 -13.49
C VAL A 65 -19.88 -19.82 -12.86
N HIS A 66 -20.35 -18.89 -12.03
CA HIS A 66 -19.49 -17.94 -11.34
C HIS A 66 -18.42 -18.65 -10.50
N ARG A 67 -18.81 -19.70 -9.76
CA ARG A 67 -17.87 -20.49 -8.96
C ARG A 67 -16.81 -21.19 -9.82
N GLU A 68 -17.19 -21.80 -10.93
CA GLU A 68 -16.27 -22.44 -11.87
C GLU A 68 -15.29 -21.44 -12.49
N LEU A 69 -15.79 -20.26 -12.89
CA LEU A 69 -14.93 -19.20 -13.43
C LEU A 69 -13.95 -18.66 -12.38
N MET A 70 -14.39 -18.45 -11.14
CA MET A 70 -13.50 -18.05 -10.05
C MET A 70 -12.42 -19.10 -9.80
N GLN A 71 -12.78 -20.39 -9.73
CA GLN A 71 -11.81 -21.47 -9.58
C GLN A 71 -10.80 -21.53 -10.73
N GLU A 72 -11.24 -21.26 -11.96
CA GLU A 72 -10.34 -21.23 -13.11
C GLU A 72 -9.39 -20.03 -13.03
N ILE A 73 -9.89 -18.84 -12.69
CA ILE A 73 -9.10 -17.62 -12.51
C ILE A 73 -8.04 -17.83 -11.41
N ASP A 74 -8.41 -18.46 -10.29
CA ASP A 74 -7.50 -18.74 -9.17
C ASP A 74 -6.33 -19.68 -9.54
N ARG A 75 -6.42 -20.43 -10.64
CA ARG A 75 -5.30 -21.26 -11.13
C ARG A 75 -4.17 -20.44 -11.75
N TYR A 76 -4.43 -19.19 -12.10
CA TYR A 76 -3.45 -18.31 -12.71
C TYR A 76 -2.90 -17.33 -11.67
N PRO A 77 -1.57 -17.15 -11.58
CA PRO A 77 -0.96 -16.20 -10.63
C PRO A 77 -1.11 -14.76 -11.15
N LEU A 78 -2.36 -14.30 -11.32
CA LEU A 78 -2.69 -13.01 -11.92
C LEU A 78 -2.34 -11.86 -10.99
N VAL A 79 -2.63 -12.02 -9.69
CA VAL A 79 -2.38 -10.99 -8.68
C VAL A 79 -0.87 -10.82 -8.48
N GLU A 80 -0.11 -11.91 -8.39
CA GLU A 80 1.33 -11.86 -8.21
C GLU A 80 2.02 -11.18 -9.40
N ARG A 81 1.56 -11.48 -10.63
CA ARG A 81 2.05 -10.82 -11.84
C ARG A 81 1.70 -9.34 -11.86
N ALA A 82 0.44 -9.02 -11.58
CA ALA A 82 -0.02 -7.63 -11.54
C ALA A 82 0.75 -6.81 -10.49
N VAL A 83 1.03 -7.39 -9.31
CA VAL A 83 1.83 -6.76 -8.25
C VAL A 83 3.30 -6.62 -8.65
N ALA A 84 3.89 -7.59 -9.35
CA ALA A 84 5.27 -7.51 -9.84
C ALA A 84 5.45 -6.38 -10.87
N ASP A 85 4.41 -6.11 -11.66
CA ASP A 85 4.41 -5.03 -12.66
C ASP A 85 4.20 -3.63 -12.03
N VAL A 86 3.83 -3.55 -10.74
CA VAL A 86 3.67 -2.26 -10.05
C VAL A 86 5.05 -1.66 -9.73
N CYS A 87 5.41 -0.57 -10.43
CA CYS A 87 6.66 0.17 -10.21
C CYS A 87 6.77 0.86 -8.83
N MET A 88 5.76 0.77 -7.95
CA MET A 88 5.76 1.36 -6.60
C MET A 88 6.95 0.92 -5.75
N PHE A 89 7.38 -0.34 -5.86
CA PHE A 89 8.53 -0.82 -5.09
C PHE A 89 9.85 -0.17 -5.53
N SER A 90 9.87 0.44 -6.72
CA SER A 90 10.98 1.21 -7.26
C SER A 90 10.92 2.69 -6.85
N ASP A 91 9.83 3.15 -6.24
CA ASP A 91 9.71 4.54 -5.76
C ASP A 91 10.59 4.76 -4.50
N PRO A 92 11.57 5.67 -4.54
CA PRO A 92 12.37 6.00 -3.36
C PRO A 92 11.53 6.62 -2.23
N GLY A 93 10.40 7.25 -2.53
CA GLY A 93 9.45 7.78 -1.54
C GLY A 93 8.79 6.69 -0.69
N PHE A 94 8.38 5.59 -1.32
CA PHE A 94 7.86 4.40 -0.64
C PHE A 94 8.85 3.84 0.39
N ALA A 95 10.11 3.62 -0.02
CA ALA A 95 11.15 3.13 0.88
C ALA A 95 11.47 4.12 2.01
N ALA A 96 11.44 5.43 1.73
CA ALA A 96 11.63 6.46 2.75
C ALA A 96 10.52 6.46 3.81
N ASN A 97 9.26 6.25 3.40
CA ASN A 97 8.13 6.15 4.32
C ASN A 97 8.24 4.93 5.25
N ILE A 98 8.60 3.76 4.72
CA ILE A 98 8.84 2.55 5.54
C ILE A 98 9.96 2.82 6.56
N ARG A 99 11.09 3.38 6.11
CA ARG A 99 12.21 3.73 7.00
C ARG A 99 11.76 4.67 8.11
N ARG A 100 11.00 5.71 7.79
CA ARG A 100 10.47 6.66 8.78
C ARG A 100 9.59 5.97 9.81
N SER A 101 8.64 5.13 9.37
CA SER A 101 7.75 4.39 10.27
C SER A 101 8.51 3.41 11.16
N VAL A 102 9.51 2.70 10.62
CA VAL A 102 10.38 1.81 11.39
C VAL A 102 11.22 2.58 12.42
N THR A 103 11.80 3.72 12.04
CA THR A 103 12.54 4.59 12.98
C THR A 103 11.62 5.13 14.08
N LYS A 104 10.38 5.48 13.76
CA LYS A 104 9.37 5.91 14.73
C LYS A 104 9.11 4.85 15.80
N ILE A 105 8.94 3.60 15.39
CA ILE A 105 8.71 2.45 16.30
C ILE A 105 9.91 2.23 17.21
N LEU A 106 11.13 2.26 16.65
CA LEU A 106 12.36 2.08 17.43
C LEU A 106 12.57 3.20 18.47
N ARG A 107 12.22 4.44 18.14
CA ARG A 107 12.29 5.59 19.07
C ARG A 107 11.23 5.51 20.17
N GLN A 108 10.00 5.15 19.81
CA GLN A 108 8.92 4.92 20.78
C GLN A 108 9.28 3.83 21.78
N ASP A 109 9.86 2.72 21.32
CA ASP A 109 10.31 1.63 22.19
C ASP A 109 11.45 2.05 23.14
N LYS A 110 12.32 2.96 22.69
CA LYS A 110 13.40 3.55 23.50
C LYS A 110 12.92 4.62 24.49
N GLY A 111 11.64 5.02 24.43
CA GLY A 111 11.06 6.06 25.28
C GLY A 111 11.45 7.49 24.88
N GLU A 112 11.91 7.71 23.64
CA GLU A 112 12.21 9.04 23.11
C GLU A 112 10.91 9.76 22.70
N PRO A 113 10.75 11.07 23.03
CA PRO A 113 9.60 11.86 22.61
C PRO A 113 9.57 11.98 21.08
N LEU A 114 8.37 11.83 20.51
CA LEU A 114 8.13 12.01 19.09
C LEU A 114 7.92 13.49 18.78
N ASP A 115 8.97 14.16 18.30
CA ASP A 115 8.85 15.48 17.71
C ASP A 115 8.15 15.36 16.35
N ASP A 116 6.81 15.33 16.36
CA ASP A 116 5.99 15.56 15.16
C ASP A 116 5.47 17.02 15.21
N GLU A 117 6.26 17.99 14.72
CA GLU A 117 5.76 19.30 14.26
C GLU A 117 6.75 19.93 13.25
N PRO A 118 6.47 19.84 11.94
CA PRO A 118 7.08 20.70 10.93
C PRO A 118 6.21 21.94 10.74
N GLY A 119 6.37 22.97 11.58
CA GLY A 119 5.65 24.23 11.35
C GLY A 119 5.51 25.20 12.51
N SER A 120 6.61 25.79 12.99
CA SER A 120 6.52 27.13 13.60
C SER A 120 7.54 28.05 12.95
N PRO A 121 7.12 28.90 11.98
CA PRO A 121 8.00 29.93 11.45
C PRO A 121 8.17 31.00 12.52
N GLU A 122 9.44 31.22 12.87
CA GLU A 122 9.99 32.51 13.28
C GLU A 122 9.09 33.34 14.21
N GLY A 123 9.26 33.13 15.51
CA GLY A 123 8.98 34.15 16.51
C GLY A 123 9.88 35.36 16.23
N THR A 124 9.37 36.26 15.41
CA THR A 124 9.94 37.55 15.04
C THR A 124 10.56 38.23 16.26
N SER A 125 11.87 38.44 16.18
CA SER A 125 12.57 39.42 16.99
C SER A 125 11.93 40.79 16.74
N THR A 126 10.98 41.17 17.60
CA THR A 126 10.49 42.55 17.67
C THR A 126 11.55 43.37 18.40
N VAL A 127 12.63 43.66 17.69
CA VAL A 127 13.53 44.76 18.06
C VAL A 127 12.79 46.03 17.67
N ARG A 128 12.11 46.64 18.64
CA ARG A 128 11.61 48.02 18.50
C ARG A 128 12.83 48.96 18.40
N LEU A 129 13.32 49.13 17.18
CA LEU A 129 14.11 50.29 16.78
C LEU A 129 13.18 51.51 16.79
N SER A 130 13.14 52.21 17.92
CA SER A 130 12.52 53.53 18.05
C SER A 130 13.55 54.61 17.78
N ILE A 131 13.79 54.88 16.49
CA ILE A 131 14.57 56.00 15.93
C ILE A 131 13.95 56.24 14.53
N LEU A 132 13.44 57.38 14.05
CA LEU A 132 13.42 58.80 14.44
C LEU A 132 12.38 59.52 13.53
N LEU A 133 11.95 60.74 13.90
CA LEU A 133 11.44 61.87 13.07
C LEU A 133 9.92 62.05 12.90
N TYR A 134 9.34 62.93 13.73
CA TYR A 134 9.01 64.31 13.32
C TYR A 134 9.05 65.25 14.54
#